data_AF-E2BY75-F1
#
_entry.id   AF-E2BY75-F1
#
_cell.length_a   1.000
_cell.length_b   1.000
_cell.length_c   1.000
_cell.angle_alpha   90.00
_cell.angle_beta   90.00
_cell.angle_gamma   90.00
#
_symmetry.space_group_name_H-M   'P 1'
#
loop_
_entity.id
_entity.type
_entity.pdbx_description
1 polymer ?
#
loop_
_entity_poly.entity_id
_entity_poly.type
_entity_poly.pdbx_seq_one_letter_code
_entity_poly.pdbx_strand_id
1 'polypeptide(L)'
;MPRSRSVFTTGLLLAVLAAPASLIHIHVQEPVPGSNYYDEFQHFQPIIGFRRPIVVKEEPKKSDQDFSKIPGIPGVDFPLFHRVPPTSFSCAHVPVIPGMYANVETGCQAYHICHDGREGDQGASFLCTNGTLFNQNEFACDWWYNVNCADAPSLYRLNGDPLKNPYVPKETKDAIRERLKIVVL
;
A
#
# COMPACT_ATOMS: atom_id res chain seq x y z
N MET A 1 -4.80 91.78 -20.94
CA MET A 1 -4.56 91.49 -22.37
C MET A 1 -4.35 89.99 -22.54
N PRO A 2 -4.83 89.42 -23.65
CA PRO A 2 -5.84 88.37 -23.57
C PRO A 2 -5.44 87.11 -24.35
N ARG A 3 -6.45 86.23 -24.53
CA ARG A 3 -6.58 85.19 -25.56
C ARG A 3 -5.85 83.86 -25.25
N SER A 4 -6.45 82.71 -25.46
CA SER A 4 -7.73 82.40 -26.10
C SER A 4 -8.17 81.00 -25.72
N ARG A 5 -9.46 80.91 -25.38
CA ARG A 5 -10.38 79.81 -25.66
C ARG A 5 -9.90 78.83 -26.74
N SER A 6 -10.10 77.53 -26.51
CA SER A 6 -11.16 76.83 -27.24
C SER A 6 -11.60 75.55 -26.54
N VAL A 7 -12.88 75.52 -26.21
CA VAL A 7 -13.66 74.31 -25.94
C VAL A 7 -13.94 73.68 -27.31
N PHE A 8 -13.62 72.40 -27.49
CA PHE A 8 -14.34 71.54 -28.42
C PHE A 8 -14.55 70.17 -27.76
N THR A 9 -15.75 70.06 -27.19
CA THR A 9 -16.54 68.83 -27.14
C THR A 9 -16.52 68.12 -28.49
N THR A 10 -16.21 66.84 -28.52
CA THR A 10 -16.85 65.83 -29.39
C THR A 10 -16.26 64.44 -29.11
N GLY A 11 -17.13 63.43 -29.12
CA GLY A 11 -16.73 62.10 -29.56
C GLY A 11 -16.45 61.07 -28.47
N LEU A 12 -17.54 60.62 -27.83
CA LEU A 12 -17.68 59.25 -27.36
C LEU A 12 -17.17 58.28 -28.45
N LEU A 13 -16.09 57.55 -28.19
CA LEU A 13 -15.74 56.32 -28.91
C LEU A 13 -15.07 55.37 -27.91
N LEU A 14 -15.92 54.72 -27.11
CA LEU A 14 -15.59 53.44 -26.49
C LEU A 14 -15.31 52.45 -27.64
N ALA A 15 -14.05 52.33 -28.03
CA ALA A 15 -13.60 51.19 -28.81
C ALA A 15 -13.68 49.97 -27.88
N VAL A 16 -14.85 49.33 -27.84
CA VAL A 16 -14.98 47.97 -27.33
C VAL A 16 -14.13 47.11 -28.24
N LEU A 17 -12.88 46.87 -27.83
CA LEU A 17 -12.08 45.79 -28.39
C LEU A 17 -12.82 44.51 -28.02
N ALA A 18 -13.67 44.05 -28.95
CA ALA A 18 -14.20 42.70 -28.94
C ALA A 18 -12.99 41.78 -29.10
N ALA A 19 -12.41 41.38 -27.97
CA ALA A 19 -11.49 40.26 -27.94
C ALA A 19 -12.24 39.08 -28.56
N PRO A 20 -11.73 38.46 -29.63
CA PRO A 20 -12.36 37.24 -30.11
C PRO A 20 -12.25 36.24 -28.97
N ALA A 21 -13.39 35.90 -28.37
CA ALA A 21 -13.47 34.78 -27.45
C ALA A 21 -12.96 33.58 -28.25
N SER A 22 -11.72 33.19 -28.00
CA SER A 22 -11.20 31.92 -28.49
C SER A 22 -12.10 30.87 -27.86
N LEU A 23 -12.99 30.31 -28.68
CA LEU A 23 -13.74 29.11 -28.34
C LEU A 23 -12.68 28.07 -28.00
N ILE A 24 -12.49 27.83 -26.71
CA ILE A 24 -11.76 26.66 -26.23
C ILE A 24 -12.59 25.49 -26.74
N HIS A 25 -12.17 24.86 -27.83
CA HIS A 25 -12.70 23.58 -28.24
C HIS A 25 -12.30 22.59 -27.14
N ILE A 26 -13.24 22.30 -26.23
CA ILE A 26 -13.13 21.14 -25.36
C ILE A 26 -13.25 19.93 -26.29
N HIS A 27 -12.10 19.38 -26.69
CA HIS A 27 -12.06 18.06 -27.27
C HIS A 27 -12.40 17.09 -26.14
N VAL A 28 -13.66 16.64 -26.10
CA VAL A 28 -14.02 15.47 -25.31
C VAL A 28 -13.31 14.30 -25.99
N GLN A 29 -12.25 13.80 -25.37
CA GLN A 29 -11.61 12.55 -25.78
C GLN A 29 -12.67 11.46 -25.65
N GLU A 30 -13.06 10.81 -26.76
CA GLU A 30 -13.88 9.61 -26.66
C GLU A 30 -13.16 8.57 -25.79
N PRO A 31 -13.88 7.81 -24.95
CA PRO A 31 -13.25 6.80 -24.12
C PRO A 31 -12.58 5.77 -25.04
N VAL A 32 -11.27 5.58 -24.85
CA VAL A 32 -10.52 4.49 -25.47
C VAL A 32 -11.23 3.18 -25.11
N PRO A 33 -11.53 2.28 -26.07
CA PRO A 33 -12.11 0.99 -25.76
C PRO A 33 -11.03 0.16 -25.06
N GLY A 34 -11.02 0.24 -23.73
CA GLY A 34 -10.24 -0.68 -22.91
C GLY A 34 -10.79 -2.08 -23.14
N SER A 35 -9.98 -2.96 -23.72
CA SER A 35 -10.29 -4.38 -23.76
C SER A 35 -10.38 -4.86 -22.32
N ASN A 36 -11.60 -5.08 -21.83
CA ASN A 36 -11.87 -5.69 -20.54
C ASN A 36 -11.40 -7.14 -20.57
N TYR A 37 -10.13 -7.37 -20.30
CA TYR A 37 -9.56 -8.71 -20.07
C TYR A 37 -10.30 -9.48 -18.94
N TYR A 38 -11.09 -8.78 -18.13
CA TYR A 38 -11.92 -9.34 -17.05
C TYR A 38 -13.35 -9.76 -17.47
N ASP A 39 -13.84 -9.40 -18.66
CA ASP A 39 -15.23 -9.69 -19.06
C ASP A 39 -15.43 -11.13 -19.59
N GLU A 40 -14.35 -11.80 -20.02
CA GLU A 40 -14.41 -13.15 -20.61
C GLU A 40 -14.69 -14.24 -19.56
N PHE A 41 -14.45 -13.97 -18.28
CA PHE A 41 -14.69 -14.92 -17.18
C PHE A 41 -16.10 -14.82 -16.57
N GLN A 42 -16.91 -13.82 -16.93
CA GLN A 42 -18.26 -13.66 -16.37
C GLN A 42 -19.29 -14.62 -16.97
N HIS A 43 -18.96 -15.32 -18.06
CA HIS A 43 -19.89 -16.18 -18.80
C HIS A 43 -19.63 -17.69 -18.63
N PHE A 44 -18.67 -18.10 -17.80
CA PHE A 44 -18.50 -19.50 -17.42
C PHE A 44 -19.50 -19.88 -16.32
N GLN A 45 -20.76 -20.08 -16.70
CA GLN A 45 -21.68 -20.86 -15.88
C GLN A 45 -21.34 -22.33 -16.07
N PRO A 46 -20.92 -23.08 -15.02
CA PRO A 46 -20.75 -24.51 -15.16
C PRO A 46 -22.11 -25.12 -15.56
N ILE A 47 -22.13 -25.90 -16.64
CA ILE A 47 -23.28 -26.71 -17.07
C ILE A 47 -23.42 -27.92 -16.14
N ILE A 48 -23.50 -27.66 -14.83
CA ILE A 48 -23.94 -28.64 -13.86
C ILE A 48 -25.25 -28.07 -13.34
N GLY A 49 -26.34 -28.48 -13.99
CA GLY A 49 -27.67 -28.07 -13.59
C GLY A 49 -27.94 -28.59 -12.18
N PHE A 50 -27.83 -27.70 -11.19
CA PHE A 50 -28.29 -27.96 -9.82
C PHE A 50 -29.82 -28.06 -9.85
N ARG A 51 -30.35 -29.24 -10.19
CA ARG A 51 -31.79 -29.55 -10.17
C ARG A 51 -32.37 -29.61 -8.75
N ARG A 52 -31.54 -29.36 -7.73
CA ARG A 52 -31.91 -29.31 -6.32
C ARG A 52 -31.27 -28.07 -5.69
N PRO A 53 -31.93 -27.41 -4.72
CA PRO A 53 -31.29 -26.36 -3.96
C PRO A 53 -30.05 -26.92 -3.25
N ILE A 54 -28.96 -26.15 -3.24
CA ILE A 54 -27.78 -26.46 -2.43
C ILE A 54 -28.23 -26.36 -0.97
N VAL A 55 -28.49 -27.50 -0.35
CA VAL A 55 -28.68 -27.57 1.10
C VAL A 55 -27.29 -27.55 1.71
N VAL A 56 -26.79 -26.35 1.99
CA VAL A 56 -25.62 -26.20 2.86
C VAL A 56 -26.08 -26.63 4.24
N LYS A 57 -25.60 -27.78 4.72
CA LYS A 57 -25.73 -28.08 6.14
C LYS A 57 -25.01 -26.97 6.89
N GLU A 58 -25.70 -26.31 7.81
CA GLU A 58 -25.05 -25.43 8.76
C GLU A 58 -24.10 -26.30 9.59
N GLU A 59 -22.84 -26.35 9.17
CA GLU A 59 -21.76 -26.80 10.04
C GLU A 59 -21.82 -25.89 11.27
N PRO A 60 -21.85 -26.45 12.49
CA PRO A 60 -21.83 -25.62 13.69
C PRO A 60 -20.63 -24.68 13.59
N LYS A 61 -20.85 -23.37 13.80
CA LYS A 61 -19.75 -22.41 13.89
C LYS A 61 -18.79 -22.91 14.96
N LYS A 62 -17.68 -23.54 14.54
CA LYS A 62 -16.62 -23.96 15.45
C LYS A 62 -15.99 -22.68 15.97
N SER A 63 -16.48 -22.20 17.11
CA SER A 63 -16.13 -20.90 17.67
C SER A 63 -14.70 -20.87 18.18
N ASP A 64 -14.12 -22.03 18.49
CA ASP A 64 -12.76 -22.14 19.00
C ASP A 64 -11.82 -22.76 17.97
N GLN A 65 -10.75 -22.01 17.68
CA GLN A 65 -9.58 -22.57 17.02
C GLN A 65 -8.95 -23.65 17.91
N ASP A 66 -8.59 -24.78 17.30
CA ASP A 66 -7.94 -25.88 18.00
C ASP A 66 -6.43 -25.62 18.07
N PHE A 67 -5.96 -25.21 19.24
CA PHE A 67 -4.53 -24.94 19.49
C PHE A 67 -3.73 -26.18 19.88
N SER A 68 -4.34 -27.37 19.96
CA SER A 68 -3.63 -28.59 20.41
C SER A 68 -2.47 -29.02 19.52
N LYS A 69 -2.37 -28.46 18.31
CA LYS A 69 -1.28 -28.72 17.35
C LYS A 69 -0.17 -27.67 17.35
N ILE A 70 -0.31 -26.60 18.12
CA ILE A 70 0.70 -25.56 18.27
C ILE A 70 1.42 -25.80 19.60
N PRO A 71 2.75 -26.02 19.59
CA PRO A 71 3.51 -26.15 20.84
C PRO A 71 3.41 -24.89 21.69
N GLY A 72 3.41 -25.05 23.01
CA GLY A 72 3.32 -23.96 23.97
C GLY A 72 1.89 -23.63 24.41
N ILE A 73 1.77 -22.66 25.31
CA ILE A 73 0.53 -22.23 25.94
C ILE A 73 0.14 -20.87 25.33
N PRO A 74 -1.00 -20.77 24.60
CA PRO A 74 -1.50 -19.51 24.09
C PRO A 74 -1.69 -18.46 25.21
N GLY A 75 -1.27 -17.23 24.95
CA GLY A 75 -1.31 -16.11 25.91
C GLY A 75 -0.18 -16.10 26.93
N VAL A 76 0.64 -17.17 27.00
CA VAL A 76 1.84 -17.24 27.85
C VAL A 76 3.09 -17.27 26.98
N ASP A 77 3.19 -18.26 26.09
CA ASP A 77 4.36 -18.45 25.23
C ASP A 77 4.28 -17.61 23.96
N PHE A 78 3.06 -17.33 23.49
CA PHE A 78 2.81 -16.46 22.35
C PHE A 78 1.47 -15.72 22.51
N PRO A 79 1.36 -14.48 22.01
CA PRO A 79 0.11 -13.69 22.01
C PRO A 79 -0.99 -14.28 21.13
N LEU A 80 -2.25 -13.91 21.42
CA LEU A 80 -3.44 -14.41 20.74
C LEU A 80 -4.38 -13.27 20.30
N PHE A 81 -3.85 -12.31 19.56
CA PHE A 81 -4.63 -11.22 19.02
C PHE A 81 -5.48 -11.68 17.83
N HIS A 82 -6.75 -11.26 17.78
CA HIS A 82 -7.63 -11.48 16.63
C HIS A 82 -7.68 -10.29 15.66
N ARG A 83 -7.21 -9.14 16.12
CA ARG A 83 -7.02 -7.90 15.34
C ARG A 83 -5.81 -7.18 15.92
N VAL A 84 -5.12 -6.39 15.10
CA VAL A 84 -3.99 -5.58 15.56
C VAL A 84 -4.50 -4.60 16.63
N PRO A 85 -4.02 -4.67 17.89
CA PRO A 85 -4.42 -3.73 18.93
C PRO A 85 -3.78 -2.36 18.69
N PRO A 86 -4.35 -1.26 19.22
CA PRO A 86 -3.67 0.02 19.26
C PRO A 86 -2.35 -0.09 20.04
N THR A 87 -1.28 0.51 19.50
CA THR A 87 0.07 0.52 20.09
C THR A 87 0.72 1.88 19.87
N SER A 88 1.90 2.08 20.44
CA SER A 88 2.69 3.31 20.23
C SER A 88 3.60 3.28 18.99
N PHE A 89 3.54 2.21 18.19
CA PHE A 89 4.26 2.14 16.92
C PHE A 89 3.93 3.37 16.03
N SER A 90 4.78 3.73 15.08
CA SER A 90 4.43 4.70 14.04
C SER A 90 5.50 4.68 12.96
N CYS A 91 5.07 4.72 11.70
CA CYS A 91 5.94 4.88 10.56
C CYS A 91 6.70 6.23 10.56
N ALA A 92 6.30 7.22 11.37
CA ALA A 92 7.06 8.44 11.53
C ALA A 92 8.39 8.23 12.27
N HIS A 93 8.53 7.15 13.04
CA HIS A 93 9.67 6.88 13.92
C HIS A 93 10.57 5.74 13.44
N VAL A 94 10.31 5.17 12.26
CA VAL A 94 11.08 4.05 11.72
C VAL A 94 12.29 4.53 10.90
N PRO A 95 13.41 3.76 10.87
CA PRO A 95 14.65 4.22 10.25
C PRO A 95 14.66 4.18 8.71
N VAL A 96 13.82 3.34 8.08
CA VAL A 96 13.84 3.13 6.62
C VAL A 96 12.43 3.05 6.05
N ILE A 97 12.16 3.79 4.98
CA ILE A 97 10.88 3.72 4.27
C ILE A 97 11.19 3.57 2.77
N PRO A 98 10.59 2.58 2.07
CA PRO A 98 9.64 1.59 2.57
C PRO A 98 10.28 0.50 3.46
N GLY A 99 9.49 -0.10 4.35
CA GLY A 99 9.98 -1.20 5.20
C GLY A 99 8.89 -1.96 5.96
N MET A 100 9.25 -3.15 6.46
CA MET A 100 8.45 -3.99 7.36
C MET A 100 9.03 -3.99 8.77
N TYR A 101 8.15 -3.86 9.75
CA TYR A 101 8.51 -3.64 11.14
C TYR A 101 7.73 -4.56 12.07
N ALA A 102 8.43 -5.37 12.86
CA ALA A 102 7.82 -6.13 13.94
C ALA A 102 7.24 -5.18 15.00
N ASN A 103 6.03 -5.45 15.51
CA ASN A 103 5.51 -4.67 16.62
C ASN A 103 5.84 -5.34 17.95
N VAL A 104 6.87 -4.83 18.62
CA VAL A 104 7.35 -5.36 19.90
C VAL A 104 6.32 -5.27 21.04
N GLU A 105 5.42 -4.30 21.02
CA GLU A 105 4.36 -4.17 22.04
C GLU A 105 3.34 -5.30 21.95
N THR A 106 3.19 -5.91 20.78
CA THR A 106 2.30 -7.06 20.54
C THR A 106 3.02 -8.40 20.67
N GLY A 107 4.25 -8.42 21.21
CA GLY A 107 5.09 -9.62 21.19
C GLY A 107 5.44 -10.08 19.78
N CYS A 108 5.46 -9.16 18.80
CA CYS A 108 5.73 -9.43 17.39
C CYS A 108 4.66 -10.27 16.66
N GLN A 109 3.46 -10.49 17.23
CA GLN A 109 2.38 -11.07 16.43
C GLN A 109 1.85 -10.08 15.41
N ALA A 110 1.78 -8.80 15.75
CA ALA A 110 1.54 -7.76 14.76
C ALA A 110 2.84 -7.31 14.09
N TYR A 111 2.73 -6.95 12.82
CA TYR A 111 3.77 -6.25 12.08
C TYR A 111 3.15 -5.21 11.18
N HIS A 112 3.96 -4.23 10.80
CA HIS A 112 3.55 -3.07 10.03
C HIS A 112 4.39 -2.90 8.78
N ILE A 113 3.76 -2.40 7.72
CA ILE A 113 4.44 -2.03 6.48
C ILE A 113 4.31 -0.52 6.33
N CYS A 114 5.44 0.16 6.38
CA CYS A 114 5.55 1.59 6.20
C CYS A 114 5.91 1.90 4.74
N HIS A 115 5.11 2.76 4.10
CA HIS A 115 5.34 3.21 2.73
C HIS A 115 5.12 4.73 2.62
N ASP A 116 4.31 5.21 1.67
CA ASP A 116 4.09 6.63 1.40
C ASP A 116 3.07 7.30 2.35
N GLY A 117 2.58 6.57 3.36
CA GLY A 117 1.71 7.07 4.41
C GLY A 117 0.21 7.04 4.07
N ARG A 118 -0.18 6.50 2.90
CA ARG A 118 -1.60 6.38 2.52
C ARG A 118 -2.40 5.45 3.45
N GLU A 119 -1.74 4.51 4.11
CA GLU A 119 -2.33 3.56 5.04
C GLU A 119 -2.41 4.07 6.49
N GLY A 120 -2.07 5.34 6.73
CA GLY A 120 -2.12 5.98 8.05
C GLY A 120 -0.77 6.02 8.76
N ASP A 121 -0.79 6.47 10.01
CA ASP A 121 0.38 6.69 10.87
C ASP A 121 1.13 5.41 11.23
N GLN A 122 0.41 4.28 11.33
CA GLN A 122 0.97 2.94 11.56
C GLN A 122 1.35 2.21 10.27
N GLY A 123 1.00 2.78 9.10
CA GLY A 123 1.04 2.06 7.84
C GLY A 123 0.08 0.86 7.79
N ALA A 124 0.29 -0.02 6.81
CA ALA A 124 -0.53 -1.23 6.69
C ALA A 124 -0.18 -2.21 7.82
N SER A 125 -1.19 -2.67 8.56
CA SER A 125 -1.00 -3.45 9.77
C SER A 125 -1.56 -4.87 9.62
N PHE A 126 -0.80 -5.87 10.06
CA PHE A 126 -1.13 -7.28 9.87
C PHE A 126 -0.86 -8.08 11.14
N LEU A 127 -1.47 -9.26 11.25
CA LEU A 127 -1.16 -10.25 12.25
C LEU A 127 -0.58 -11.51 11.60
N CYS A 128 0.48 -12.03 12.19
CA CYS A 128 0.88 -13.42 12.01
C CYS A 128 -0.19 -14.36 12.60
N THR A 129 -0.29 -15.56 12.03
CA THR A 129 -1.21 -16.59 12.53
C THR A 129 -0.87 -17.00 13.96
N ASN A 130 -1.86 -17.51 14.70
CA ASN A 130 -1.65 -17.98 16.07
C ASN A 130 -0.55 -19.05 16.13
N GLY A 131 0.40 -18.90 17.05
CA GLY A 131 1.60 -19.74 17.16
C GLY A 131 2.82 -19.27 16.36
N THR A 132 2.68 -18.17 15.60
CA THR A 132 3.78 -17.58 14.82
C THR A 132 3.94 -16.10 15.12
N LEU A 133 5.18 -15.60 15.00
CA LEU A 133 5.56 -14.21 15.24
C LEU A 133 6.35 -13.69 14.04
N PHE A 134 6.27 -12.38 13.80
CA PHE A 134 7.01 -11.75 12.72
C PHE A 134 8.50 -11.73 13.06
N ASN A 135 9.28 -12.48 12.29
CA ASN A 135 10.72 -12.52 12.38
C ASN A 135 11.32 -11.38 11.57
N GLN A 136 11.78 -10.33 12.25
CA GLN A 136 12.37 -9.15 11.61
C GLN A 136 13.60 -9.48 10.74
N ASN A 137 14.34 -10.55 11.05
CA ASN A 137 15.51 -10.97 10.27
C ASN A 137 15.11 -11.60 8.93
N GLU A 138 13.99 -12.32 8.91
CA GLU A 138 13.52 -13.07 7.75
C GLU A 138 12.41 -12.37 6.96
N PHE A 139 11.87 -11.26 7.48
CA PHE A 139 10.77 -10.54 6.84
C PHE A 139 9.52 -11.43 6.63
N ALA A 140 9.30 -12.38 7.53
CA ALA A 140 8.23 -13.37 7.47
C ALA A 140 7.78 -13.80 8.86
N CYS A 141 6.58 -14.37 8.96
CA CYS A 141 6.13 -15.03 10.18
C CYS A 141 6.83 -16.39 10.33
N ASP A 142 7.38 -16.66 11.50
CA ASP A 142 8.01 -17.94 11.88
C ASP A 142 7.41 -18.43 13.19
N TRP A 143 7.67 -19.68 13.57
CA TRP A 143 7.23 -20.24 14.84
C TRP A 143 7.68 -19.39 16.01
N TRP A 144 6.82 -19.21 17.01
CA TRP A 144 7.08 -18.30 18.14
C TRP A 144 8.41 -18.59 18.85
N TYR A 145 8.81 -19.86 18.94
CA TYR A 145 10.05 -20.28 19.60
C TYR A 145 11.31 -20.02 18.77
N ASN A 146 11.18 -19.66 17.48
CA ASN A 146 12.29 -19.25 16.62
C ASN A 146 12.50 -17.73 16.64
N VAL A 147 11.61 -16.96 17.25
CA VAL A 147 11.60 -15.50 17.18
C VAL A 147 11.85 -14.89 18.55
N ASN A 148 13.02 -14.27 18.71
CA ASN A 148 13.25 -13.37 19.83
C ASN A 148 12.75 -11.95 19.48
N CYS A 149 11.51 -11.65 19.88
CA CYS A 149 10.88 -10.37 19.54
C CYS A 149 11.65 -9.14 20.06
N ALA A 150 12.35 -9.27 21.19
CA ALA A 150 13.13 -8.17 21.76
C ALA A 150 14.29 -7.71 20.87
N ASP A 151 14.78 -8.58 19.97
CA ASP A 151 15.88 -8.25 19.07
C ASP A 151 15.41 -7.43 17.85
N ALA A 152 14.10 -7.40 17.58
CA ALA A 152 13.56 -6.79 16.37
C ALA A 152 14.01 -5.32 16.14
N PRO A 153 14.01 -4.42 17.14
CA PRO A 153 14.47 -3.04 16.93
C PRO A 153 15.91 -2.94 16.43
N SER A 154 16.80 -3.83 16.87
CA SER A 154 18.20 -3.87 16.42
C SER A 154 18.36 -4.36 14.96
N LEU A 155 17.33 -5.04 14.45
CA LEU A 155 17.24 -5.63 13.12
C LEU A 155 16.45 -4.73 12.14
N TYR A 156 15.80 -3.66 12.59
CA TYR A 156 15.08 -2.72 11.70
C TYR A 156 15.94 -2.14 10.58
N ARG A 157 17.25 -2.03 10.79
CA ARG A 157 18.22 -1.64 9.75
C ARG A 157 18.23 -2.54 8.52
N LEU A 158 17.80 -3.80 8.65
CA LEU A 158 17.72 -4.74 7.52
C LEU A 158 16.71 -4.28 6.46
N ASN A 159 15.77 -3.38 6.80
CA ASN A 159 14.93 -2.72 5.80
C ASN A 159 15.74 -1.92 4.78
N GLY A 160 16.97 -1.51 5.10
CA GLY A 160 17.86 -0.85 4.17
C GLY A 160 18.59 -1.79 3.21
N ASP A 161 18.49 -3.12 3.40
CA ASP A 161 19.14 -4.11 2.54
C ASP A 161 18.25 -4.47 1.33
N PRO A 162 18.64 -4.12 0.10
CA PRO A 162 17.86 -4.42 -1.12
C PRO A 162 17.69 -5.92 -1.41
N LEU A 163 18.52 -6.78 -0.81
CA LEU A 163 18.41 -8.24 -0.98
C LEU A 163 17.37 -8.86 -0.03
N LYS A 164 17.12 -8.21 1.11
CA LYS A 164 16.16 -8.66 2.13
C LYS A 164 14.81 -7.96 2.02
N ASN A 165 14.78 -6.63 1.86
CA ASN A 165 13.55 -5.85 1.83
C ASN A 165 12.77 -6.06 0.52
N PRO A 166 11.56 -6.66 0.54
CA PRO A 166 10.78 -6.91 -0.67
C PRO A 166 10.18 -5.64 -1.30
N TYR A 167 10.20 -4.50 -0.60
CA TYR A 167 9.67 -3.23 -1.09
C TYR A 167 10.72 -2.35 -1.76
N VAL A 168 11.99 -2.76 -1.75
CA VAL A 168 13.05 -2.07 -2.49
C VAL A 168 13.16 -2.70 -3.88
N PRO A 169 13.13 -1.91 -4.97
CA PRO A 169 13.35 -2.44 -6.32
C PRO A 169 14.70 -3.16 -6.40
N LYS A 170 14.69 -4.43 -6.80
CA LYS A 170 15.92 -5.20 -7.02
C LYS A 170 16.62 -4.67 -8.28
N GLU A 171 17.92 -4.39 -8.20
CA GLU A 171 18.70 -4.06 -9.40
C GLU A 171 18.61 -5.25 -10.38
N THR A 172 18.28 -4.97 -11.64
CA THR A 172 18.19 -6.01 -12.67
C THR A 172 19.58 -6.51 -13.05
N LYS A 173 19.67 -7.77 -13.48
CA LYS A 173 20.95 -8.33 -13.98
C LYS A 173 21.57 -7.48 -15.09
N ASP A 174 20.73 -6.84 -15.91
CA ASP A 174 21.16 -5.97 -16.99
C ASP A 174 21.76 -4.66 -16.46
N ALA A 175 21.15 -4.05 -15.43
CA ALA A 175 21.69 -2.86 -14.78
C ALA A 175 23.05 -3.14 -14.11
N ILE A 176 23.18 -4.32 -13.48
CA ILE A 176 24.44 -4.77 -12.88
C ILE A 176 25.49 -5.01 -13.98
N ARG A 177 25.11 -5.66 -15.08
CA ARG A 177 26.01 -5.94 -16.22
C ARG A 177 26.51 -4.64 -16.87
N GLU A 178 25.67 -3.63 -17.04
CA GLU A 178 26.08 -2.33 -17.58
C GLU A 178 27.10 -1.61 -16.67
N ARG A 179 26.92 -1.62 -15.34
CA ARG A 179 27.90 -1.03 -14.42
C ARG A 179 29.23 -1.79 -14.36
N LEU A 180 29.19 -3.12 -14.50
CA LEU A 180 30.36 -4.00 -14.41
C LEU A 180 31.07 -4.23 -15.75
N LYS A 181 30.62 -3.60 -16.85
CA LYS A 181 31.41 -3.54 -18.08
C LYS A 181 32.70 -2.77 -17.76
N ILE A 182 33.75 -3.51 -17.44
CA ILE A 182 35.13 -3.02 -17.43
C ILE A 182 35.33 -2.35 -18.78
N VAL A 183 35.50 -1.03 -18.78
CA VAL A 183 36.04 -0.32 -19.94
C VAL A 183 37.49 -0.78 -20.01
N VAL A 184 37.74 -1.84 -20.77
CA VAL A 184 39.09 -2.22 -21.16
C VAL A 184 39.56 -1.11 -22.10
N LEU A 185 40.34 -0.18 -21.53
CA LEU A 185 41.06 0.86 -22.28
C LEU A 185 42.22 0.23 -23.07
#